data_AF-A0A939L5Y4-F1
#
_entry.id   AF-A0A939L5Y4-F1
#
_cell.length_a   1.000
_cell.length_b   1.000
_cell.length_c   1.000
_cell.angle_alpha   90.00
_cell.angle_beta   90.00
_cell.angle_gamma   90.00
#
_symmetry.space_group_name_H-M   'P 1'
#
loop_
_entity.id
_entity.type
_entity.pdbx_description
1 polymer ?
#
loop_
_entity_poly.entity_id
_entity_poly.type
_entity_poly.pdbx_seq_one_letter_code
_entity_poly.pdbx_strand_id
1 'polypeptide(L)'
;VERVWADCREGRYEVGVQAGHPLGFWSPCYPGEVALGRVLADPAGELAALREQTANYPEALRGALTAGVWEAEFLVGVAAKGAARADVLYVSLCLSRAVGVLVQALYAYHRRWCLNEKGALVAVEQLPDIPADFGPRVRRLLGAPGESAEALTEAVERARRLVEEVVAVVNSR
;
A
#
# COMPACT_ATOMS: atom_id res chain seq x y z
N VAL A 1 17.42 -8.54 -8.54
CA VAL A 1 16.43 -7.59 -9.10
C VAL A 1 15.72 -8.18 -10.31
N GLU A 2 16.43 -8.65 -11.33
CA GLU A 2 15.83 -9.17 -12.58
C GLU A 2 14.75 -10.24 -12.39
N ARG A 3 14.94 -11.20 -11.48
CA ARG A 3 13.91 -12.18 -11.13
C ARG A 3 12.60 -11.52 -10.69
N VAL A 4 12.70 -10.57 -9.76
CA VAL A 4 11.53 -9.85 -9.23
C VAL A 4 10.91 -8.95 -10.29
N TRP A 5 11.72 -8.38 -11.18
CA TRP A 5 11.22 -7.65 -12.35
C TRP A 5 10.39 -8.56 -13.27
N ALA A 6 10.90 -9.77 -13.59
CA ALA A 6 10.15 -10.75 -14.38
C ALA A 6 8.83 -11.14 -13.71
N ASP A 7 8.83 -11.38 -12.38
CA ASP A 7 7.61 -11.65 -11.62
C ASP A 7 6.63 -10.48 -11.66
N CYS A 8 7.09 -9.25 -11.46
CA CYS A 8 6.26 -8.05 -11.54
C CYS A 8 5.60 -7.90 -12.92
N ARG A 9 6.33 -8.20 -14.00
CA ARG A 9 5.78 -8.19 -15.37
C ARG A 9 4.65 -9.18 -15.57
N GLU A 10 4.62 -10.25 -14.79
CA GLU A 10 3.57 -11.26 -14.77
C GLU A 10 2.55 -11.05 -13.64
N GLY A 11 2.59 -9.89 -12.96
CA GLY A 11 1.67 -9.55 -11.88
C GLY A 11 1.93 -10.28 -10.57
N ARG A 12 3.08 -10.94 -10.43
CA ARG A 12 3.48 -11.62 -9.20
C ARG A 12 4.32 -10.72 -8.32
N TYR A 13 4.06 -10.80 -7.02
CA TYR A 13 4.85 -10.13 -6.00
C TYR A 13 4.78 -10.93 -4.69
N GLU A 14 5.72 -10.65 -3.79
CA GLU A 14 5.80 -11.24 -2.47
C GLU A 14 5.80 -10.13 -1.41
N VAL A 15 5.25 -10.44 -0.23
CA VAL A 15 5.33 -9.57 0.95
C VAL A 15 5.98 -10.37 2.07
N GLY A 16 7.24 -10.07 2.36
CA GLY A 16 8.03 -10.76 3.39
C GLY A 16 7.95 -10.08 4.75
N VAL A 17 8.09 -10.84 5.84
CA VAL A 17 8.28 -10.26 7.17
C VAL A 17 9.75 -9.90 7.35
N GLN A 18 10.04 -8.61 7.62
CA GLN A 18 11.40 -8.13 7.80
C GLN A 18 11.45 -7.02 8.85
N ALA A 19 12.44 -7.10 9.75
CA ALA A 19 12.68 -6.03 10.72
C ALA A 19 12.93 -4.70 10.01
N GLY A 20 12.31 -3.63 10.49
CA GLY A 20 12.37 -2.31 9.87
C GLY A 20 11.33 -2.04 8.79
N HIS A 21 10.47 -3.03 8.46
CA HIS A 21 9.34 -2.90 7.53
C HIS A 21 8.04 -3.35 8.22
N PRO A 22 7.38 -2.47 9.00
CA PRO A 22 6.21 -2.85 9.82
C PRO A 22 4.99 -3.29 8.98
N LEU A 23 4.93 -2.90 7.70
CA LEU A 23 3.91 -3.34 6.75
C LEU A 23 4.39 -4.48 5.84
N GLY A 24 5.51 -5.12 6.18
CA GLY A 24 6.18 -6.12 5.37
C GLY A 24 7.04 -5.51 4.26
N PHE A 25 7.96 -6.32 3.74
CA PHE A 25 8.84 -5.98 2.63
C PHE A 25 8.19 -6.42 1.33
N TRP A 26 7.80 -5.46 0.49
CA TRP A 26 7.11 -5.70 -0.77
C TRP A 26 8.13 -5.86 -1.88
N SER A 27 8.24 -7.05 -2.48
CA SER A 27 9.25 -7.33 -3.51
C SER A 27 9.29 -6.32 -4.68
N PRO A 28 8.18 -5.68 -5.13
CA PRO A 28 8.22 -4.64 -6.16
C PRO A 28 9.11 -3.44 -5.85
N CYS A 29 9.55 -3.26 -4.59
CA CYS A 29 10.54 -2.23 -4.25
C CYS A 29 11.87 -2.43 -5.00
N TYR A 30 12.29 -3.66 -5.30
CA TYR A 30 13.56 -3.92 -5.99
C TYR A 30 13.61 -3.30 -7.40
N PRO A 31 12.69 -3.60 -8.34
CA PRO A 31 12.65 -2.90 -9.62
C PRO A 31 12.31 -1.42 -9.46
N GLY A 32 11.53 -1.04 -8.45
CA GLY A 32 11.24 0.35 -8.14
C GLY A 32 12.47 1.18 -7.77
N GLU A 33 13.40 0.63 -6.99
CA GLU A 33 14.67 1.28 -6.65
C GLU A 33 15.52 1.53 -7.89
N VAL A 34 15.53 0.59 -8.86
CA VAL A 34 16.21 0.78 -10.14
C VAL A 34 15.52 1.85 -10.98
N ALA A 35 14.18 1.84 -11.03
CA ALA A 35 13.39 2.81 -11.81
C ALA A 35 13.60 4.26 -11.32
N LEU A 36 13.60 4.45 -9.99
CA LEU A 36 13.68 5.77 -9.36
C LEU A 36 15.12 6.21 -9.06
N GLY A 37 16.05 5.27 -8.98
CA GLY A 37 17.44 5.51 -8.64
C GLY A 37 18.19 6.35 -9.67
N ARG A 38 19.26 6.99 -9.19
CA ARG A 38 20.24 7.69 -10.04
C ARG A 38 21.46 6.79 -10.21
N VAL A 39 21.71 6.36 -11.45
CA VAL A 39 22.91 5.61 -11.80
C VAL A 39 24.13 6.54 -11.69
N LEU A 40 25.12 6.14 -10.87
CA LEU A 40 26.36 6.89 -10.67
C LEU A 40 27.53 6.32 -11.50
N ALA A 41 27.54 5.00 -11.71
CA ALA A 41 28.50 4.30 -12.55
C ALA A 41 27.87 3.02 -13.12
N ASP A 42 28.03 2.79 -14.42
CA ASP A 42 27.52 1.61 -15.12
C ASP A 42 28.35 1.34 -16.39
N PRO A 43 29.60 0.86 -16.27
CA PRO A 43 30.48 0.66 -17.42
C PRO A 43 29.98 -0.43 -18.39
N ALA A 44 29.13 -1.35 -17.91
CA ALA A 44 28.55 -2.43 -18.70
C ALA A 44 27.20 -2.06 -19.35
N GLY A 45 26.55 -0.98 -18.89
CA GLY A 45 25.24 -0.53 -19.39
C GLY A 45 24.04 -1.34 -18.88
N GLU A 46 24.26 -2.31 -17.98
CA GLU A 46 23.23 -3.22 -17.48
C GLU A 46 22.19 -2.51 -16.62
N LEU A 47 22.62 -1.56 -15.77
CA LEU A 47 21.71 -0.80 -14.90
C LEU A 47 20.90 0.21 -15.72
N ALA A 48 21.52 0.86 -16.71
CA ALA A 48 20.83 1.77 -17.62
C ALA A 48 19.73 1.04 -18.41
N ALA A 49 20.06 -0.13 -18.97
CA ALA A 49 19.10 -0.97 -19.69
C ALA A 49 17.96 -1.45 -18.79
N LEU A 50 18.24 -1.87 -17.56
CA LEU A 50 17.20 -2.29 -16.62
C LEU A 50 16.32 -1.10 -16.17
N ARG A 51 16.92 0.07 -15.94
CA ARG A 51 16.18 1.29 -15.57
C ARG A 51 15.24 1.76 -16.67
N GLU A 52 15.64 1.63 -17.94
CA GLU A 52 14.75 1.92 -19.07
C GLU A 52 13.54 0.99 -19.08
N GLN A 53 13.74 -0.31 -18.78
CA GLN A 53 12.65 -1.28 -18.69
C GLN A 53 11.72 -0.98 -17.50
N THR A 54 12.26 -0.71 -16.32
CA THR A 54 11.48 -0.49 -15.09
C THR A 54 10.86 0.92 -15.00
N ALA A 55 11.23 1.84 -15.90
CA ALA A 55 10.56 3.13 -16.03
C ALA A 55 9.08 2.98 -16.43
N ASN A 56 8.74 1.90 -17.14
CA ASN A 56 7.37 1.55 -17.47
C ASN A 56 6.80 0.61 -16.42
N TYR A 57 5.76 1.06 -15.71
CA TYR A 57 5.11 0.26 -14.68
C TYR A 57 4.30 -0.90 -15.32
N PRO A 58 4.48 -2.16 -14.91
CA PRO A 58 3.74 -3.27 -15.50
C PRO A 58 2.25 -3.24 -15.18
N GLU A 59 1.39 -3.33 -16.21
CA GLU A 59 -0.06 -3.37 -16.01
C GLU A 59 -0.52 -4.60 -15.23
N ALA A 60 0.14 -5.75 -15.40
CA ALA A 60 -0.15 -6.95 -14.62
C ALA A 60 0.10 -6.72 -13.12
N LEU A 61 1.20 -6.02 -12.76
CA LEU A 61 1.47 -5.64 -11.38
C LEU A 61 0.45 -4.64 -10.85
N ARG A 62 0.06 -3.65 -11.68
CA ARG A 62 -1.01 -2.70 -11.32
C ARG A 62 -2.29 -3.45 -10.98
N GLY A 63 -2.71 -4.39 -11.83
CA GLY A 63 -3.89 -5.22 -11.59
C GLY A 63 -3.78 -6.04 -10.30
N ALA A 64 -2.65 -6.70 -10.06
CA ALA A 64 -2.47 -7.54 -8.87
C ALA A 64 -2.49 -6.72 -7.56
N LEU A 65 -1.80 -5.59 -7.51
CA LEU A 65 -1.74 -4.73 -6.32
C LEU A 65 -3.05 -4.00 -6.06
N THR A 66 -3.75 -3.56 -7.11
CA THR A 66 -5.09 -2.96 -6.95
C THR A 66 -6.13 -3.99 -6.53
N ALA A 67 -6.08 -5.21 -7.06
CA ALA A 67 -6.93 -6.31 -6.59
C ALA A 67 -6.68 -6.63 -5.11
N GLY A 68 -5.47 -6.41 -4.60
CA GLY A 68 -5.07 -6.61 -3.21
C GLY A 68 -5.90 -5.82 -2.16
N VAL A 69 -6.72 -4.84 -2.56
CA VAL A 69 -7.63 -4.12 -1.64
C VAL A 69 -8.61 -5.03 -0.89
N TRP A 70 -8.88 -6.25 -1.40
CA TRP A 70 -9.67 -7.26 -0.69
C TRP A 70 -9.08 -7.57 0.70
N GLU A 71 -7.76 -7.50 0.87
CA GLU A 71 -7.09 -7.73 2.17
C GLU A 71 -7.51 -6.64 3.16
N ALA A 72 -7.60 -5.38 2.72
CA ALA A 72 -8.02 -4.27 3.56
C ALA A 72 -9.50 -4.41 3.98
N GLU A 73 -10.37 -4.81 3.06
CA GLU A 73 -11.79 -5.13 3.35
C GLU A 73 -11.89 -6.22 4.43
N PHE A 74 -11.14 -7.31 4.24
CA PHE A 74 -11.13 -8.43 5.18
C PHE A 74 -10.64 -7.99 6.57
N LEU A 75 -9.52 -7.26 6.64
CA LEU A 75 -8.93 -6.79 7.90
C LEU A 75 -9.87 -5.87 8.68
N VAL A 76 -10.52 -4.92 8.00
CA VAL A 76 -11.52 -4.04 8.63
C VAL A 76 -12.73 -4.86 9.09
N GLY A 77 -13.16 -5.86 8.32
CA GLY A 77 -14.24 -6.78 8.69
C GLY A 77 -13.94 -7.57 9.97
N VAL A 78 -12.73 -8.12 10.11
CA VAL A 78 -12.34 -8.87 11.32
C VAL A 78 -12.04 -7.95 12.51
N ALA A 79 -11.58 -6.72 12.27
CA ALA A 79 -11.34 -5.72 13.32
C ALA A 79 -12.61 -5.39 14.12
N ALA A 80 -13.79 -5.46 13.51
CA ALA A 80 -15.08 -5.24 14.20
C ALA A 80 -15.28 -6.17 15.41
N LYS A 81 -14.78 -7.42 15.34
CA LYS A 81 -14.85 -8.37 16.47
C LYS A 81 -13.92 -7.96 17.61
N GLY A 82 -12.75 -7.41 17.29
CA GLY A 82 -11.82 -6.85 18.27
C GLY A 82 -12.37 -5.59 18.92
N ALA A 83 -12.98 -4.70 18.11
CA ALA A 83 -13.61 -3.47 18.60
C ALA A 83 -14.70 -3.76 19.63
N ALA A 84 -15.60 -4.72 19.39
CA ALA A 84 -16.64 -5.11 20.35
C ALA A 84 -16.10 -5.59 21.71
N ARG A 85 -14.82 -5.98 21.79
CA ARG A 85 -14.14 -6.45 22.99
C ARG A 85 -13.13 -5.45 23.56
N ALA A 86 -13.10 -4.22 23.01
CA ALA A 86 -12.09 -3.22 23.33
C ALA A 86 -10.63 -3.71 23.14
N ASP A 87 -10.38 -4.61 22.17
CA ASP A 87 -9.04 -5.11 21.85
C ASP A 87 -8.26 -4.09 21.00
N VAL A 88 -7.70 -3.09 21.69
CA VAL A 88 -6.98 -1.97 21.06
C VAL A 88 -5.82 -2.45 20.19
N LEU A 89 -5.07 -3.46 20.65
CA LEU A 89 -3.91 -3.97 19.93
C LEU A 89 -4.34 -4.59 18.60
N TYR A 90 -5.30 -5.51 18.64
CA TYR A 90 -5.75 -6.21 17.43
C TYR A 90 -6.38 -5.24 16.42
N VAL A 91 -7.21 -4.30 16.88
CA VAL A 91 -7.80 -3.28 16.01
C VAL A 91 -6.71 -2.42 15.38
N SER A 92 -5.74 -1.94 16.17
CA SER A 92 -4.66 -1.10 15.66
C SER A 92 -3.80 -1.79 14.59
N LEU A 93 -3.52 -3.09 14.78
CA LEU A 93 -2.81 -3.91 13.79
C LEU A 93 -3.60 -4.04 12.50
N CYS A 94 -4.90 -4.34 12.59
CA CYS A 94 -5.77 -4.45 11.42
C CYS A 94 -5.87 -3.13 10.65
N LEU A 95 -6.08 -2.01 11.37
CA LEU A 95 -6.21 -0.69 10.76
C LEU A 95 -4.90 -0.24 10.09
N SER A 96 -3.76 -0.42 10.76
CA SER A 96 -2.44 -0.10 10.20
C SER A 96 -2.17 -0.90 8.91
N ARG A 97 -2.41 -2.21 8.94
CA ARG A 97 -2.22 -3.07 7.77
C ARG A 97 -3.18 -2.73 6.63
N ALA A 98 -4.46 -2.52 6.92
CA ALA A 98 -5.46 -2.12 5.93
C ALA A 98 -5.04 -0.82 5.22
N VAL A 99 -4.66 0.22 5.98
CA VAL A 99 -4.15 1.48 5.41
C VAL A 99 -2.93 1.24 4.52
N GLY A 100 -1.98 0.41 4.95
CA GLY A 100 -0.80 0.05 4.17
C GLY A 100 -1.14 -0.56 2.81
N VAL A 101 -2.10 -1.48 2.78
CA VAL A 101 -2.62 -2.10 1.56
C VAL A 101 -3.30 -1.06 0.65
N LEU A 102 -4.13 -0.18 1.20
CA LEU A 102 -4.79 0.88 0.43
C LEU A 102 -3.75 1.83 -0.21
N VAL A 103 -2.72 2.22 0.53
CA VAL A 103 -1.62 3.05 0.03
C VAL A 103 -0.89 2.36 -1.13
N GLN A 104 -0.55 1.08 -0.98
CA GLN A 104 0.07 0.30 -2.07
C GLN A 104 -0.82 0.23 -3.31
N ALA A 105 -2.12 -0.02 -3.13
CA ALA A 105 -3.07 -0.07 -4.23
C ALA A 105 -3.19 1.28 -4.97
N LEU A 106 -3.20 2.40 -4.25
CA LEU A 106 -3.23 3.74 -4.86
C LEU A 106 -1.95 4.03 -5.65
N TYR A 107 -0.77 3.68 -5.11
CA TYR A 107 0.48 3.75 -5.86
C TYR A 107 0.41 2.97 -7.17
N ALA A 108 -0.04 1.72 -7.10
CA ALA A 108 -0.16 0.84 -8.25
C ALA A 108 -1.18 1.35 -9.28
N TYR A 109 -2.35 1.83 -8.82
CA TYR A 109 -3.38 2.42 -9.67
C TYR A 109 -2.82 3.58 -10.52
N HIS A 110 -1.96 4.41 -9.91
CA HIS A 110 -1.27 5.52 -10.56
C HIS A 110 0.03 5.15 -11.27
N ARG A 111 0.37 3.86 -11.39
CA ARG A 111 1.61 3.37 -12.03
C ARG A 111 2.87 3.96 -11.38
N ARG A 112 2.83 4.15 -10.06
CA ARG A 112 3.94 4.66 -9.26
C ARG A 112 4.56 3.53 -8.44
N TRP A 113 5.89 3.53 -8.36
CA TRP A 113 6.63 2.61 -7.51
C TRP A 113 6.56 3.06 -6.05
N CYS A 114 6.05 2.21 -5.17
CA CYS A 114 6.12 2.38 -3.73
C CYS A 114 7.31 1.59 -3.19
N LEU A 115 8.35 2.28 -2.71
CA LEU A 115 9.59 1.62 -2.27
C LEU A 115 9.49 1.05 -0.85
N ASN A 116 8.81 1.76 0.04
CA ASN A 116 8.58 1.36 1.42
C ASN A 116 7.46 2.23 2.02
N GLU A 117 7.09 1.94 3.24
CA GLU A 117 6.03 2.63 4.00
C GLU A 117 6.40 4.07 4.44
N LYS A 118 7.68 4.42 4.49
CA LYS A 118 8.14 5.70 5.02
C LYS A 118 7.78 6.83 4.05
N GLY A 119 6.92 7.74 4.51
CA GLY A 119 6.45 8.86 3.69
C GLY A 119 5.48 8.45 2.56
N ALA A 120 5.11 7.17 2.46
CA ALA A 120 4.22 6.68 1.40
C ALA A 120 2.86 7.38 1.42
N LEU A 121 2.30 7.62 2.62
CA LEU A 121 1.04 8.35 2.76
C LEU A 121 1.13 9.78 2.21
N VAL A 122 2.22 10.49 2.54
CA VAL A 122 2.43 11.88 2.07
C VAL A 122 2.55 11.93 0.55
N ALA A 123 3.21 10.95 -0.05
CA ALA A 123 3.34 10.86 -1.50
C ALA A 123 2.01 10.51 -2.18
N VAL A 124 1.20 9.61 -1.62
CA VAL A 124 -0.15 9.29 -2.13
C VAL A 124 -1.04 10.53 -2.13
N GLU A 125 -0.96 11.38 -1.11
CA GLU A 125 -1.76 12.63 -1.03
C GLU A 125 -1.53 13.60 -2.19
N GLN A 126 -0.41 13.47 -2.90
CA GLN A 126 -0.09 14.32 -4.06
C GLN A 126 -0.58 13.73 -5.39
N LEU A 127 -1.17 12.53 -5.37
CA LEU A 127 -1.68 11.88 -6.57
C LEU A 127 -3.08 12.42 -6.93
N PRO A 128 -3.39 12.55 -8.23
CA PRO A 128 -4.74 12.90 -8.67
C PRO A 128 -5.72 11.75 -8.38
N ASP A 129 -7.03 11.97 -8.49
CA ASP A 129 -8.05 10.91 -8.48
C ASP A 129 -8.01 9.95 -7.26
N ILE A 130 -7.60 10.44 -6.08
CA ILE A 130 -7.67 9.71 -4.80
C ILE A 130 -8.91 10.15 -3.99
N PRO A 131 -9.33 9.38 -2.96
CA PRO A 131 -10.42 9.81 -2.09
C PRO A 131 -10.15 11.16 -1.42
N ALA A 132 -11.20 11.98 -1.30
CA ALA A 132 -11.09 13.29 -0.66
C ALA A 132 -10.58 13.18 0.78
N ASP A 133 -9.62 14.05 1.11
CA ASP A 133 -8.96 14.12 2.41
C ASP A 133 -8.37 12.78 2.90
N PHE A 134 -7.98 11.88 1.98
CA PHE A 134 -7.46 10.55 2.32
C PHE A 134 -6.38 10.61 3.40
N GLY A 135 -5.35 11.41 3.18
CA GLY A 135 -4.25 11.65 4.11
C GLY A 135 -4.67 12.11 5.51
N PRO A 136 -5.33 13.28 5.64
CA PRO A 136 -5.88 13.75 6.90
C PRO A 136 -6.78 12.73 7.62
N ARG A 137 -7.60 11.98 6.87
CA ARG A 137 -8.48 10.95 7.44
C ARG A 137 -7.70 9.76 7.97
N VAL A 138 -6.70 9.28 7.25
CA VAL A 138 -5.78 8.22 7.71
C VAL A 138 -5.04 8.66 8.97
N ARG A 139 -4.52 9.89 9.01
CA ARG A 139 -3.85 10.43 10.21
C ARG A 139 -4.76 10.47 11.42
N ARG A 140 -6.02 10.90 11.27
CA ARG A 140 -7.02 10.87 12.35
C ARG A 140 -7.35 9.44 12.78
N LEU A 141 -7.46 8.50 11.83
CA LEU A 141 -7.76 7.10 12.10
C LEU A 141 -6.66 6.43 12.93
N LEU A 142 -5.39 6.60 12.53
CA LEU A 142 -4.25 5.92 13.16
C LEU A 142 -3.68 6.68 14.37
N GLY A 143 -3.89 8.00 14.45
CA GLY A 143 -3.37 8.82 15.54
C GLY A 143 -4.07 8.61 16.88
N ALA A 144 -5.36 8.24 16.86
CA ALA A 144 -6.14 7.92 18.05
C ALA A 144 -7.31 6.98 17.69
N PRO A 145 -7.06 5.66 17.56
CA PRO A 145 -8.12 4.68 17.29
C PRO A 145 -9.17 4.60 18.41
N GLY A 146 -8.76 4.85 19.66
CA GLY A 146 -9.60 4.80 20.86
C GLY A 146 -9.22 3.68 21.83
N GLU A 147 -9.79 3.72 23.03
CA GLU A 147 -9.55 2.76 24.12
C GLU A 147 -10.83 2.02 24.55
N SER A 148 -12.01 2.48 24.14
CA SER A 148 -13.29 1.86 24.42
C SER A 148 -13.83 1.09 23.21
N ALA A 149 -14.74 0.14 23.45
CA ALA A 149 -15.39 -0.60 22.37
C ALA A 149 -16.15 0.32 21.40
N GLU A 150 -16.79 1.37 21.92
CA GLU A 150 -17.49 2.38 21.14
C GLU A 150 -16.51 3.14 20.23
N ALA A 151 -15.43 3.70 20.79
CA ALA A 151 -14.45 4.46 20.02
C ALA A 151 -13.75 3.61 18.94
N LEU A 152 -13.39 2.36 19.27
CA LEU A 152 -12.81 1.43 18.29
C LEU A 152 -13.81 1.05 17.20
N THR A 153 -15.09 0.90 17.53
CA THR A 153 -16.14 0.63 16.54
C THR A 153 -16.23 1.79 15.55
N GLU A 154 -16.24 3.04 16.04
CA GLU A 154 -16.20 4.21 15.17
C GLU A 154 -14.95 4.29 14.29
N ALA A 155 -13.79 3.89 14.82
CA ALA A 155 -12.56 3.84 14.04
C ALA A 155 -12.65 2.78 12.92
N VAL A 156 -13.21 1.60 13.21
CA VAL A 156 -13.48 0.56 12.20
C VAL A 156 -14.45 1.07 11.14
N GLU A 157 -15.53 1.77 11.50
CA GLU A 157 -16.46 2.36 10.53
C GLU A 157 -15.83 3.46 9.67
N ARG A 158 -14.92 4.25 10.23
CA ARG A 158 -14.13 5.24 9.47
C ARG A 158 -13.19 4.56 8.48
N ALA A 159 -12.55 3.45 8.88
CA ALA A 159 -11.69 2.66 8.02
C ALA A 159 -12.47 1.98 6.89
N ARG A 160 -13.66 1.43 7.19
CA ARG A 160 -14.54 0.81 6.17
C ARG A 160 -14.87 1.80 5.05
N ARG A 161 -15.25 3.03 5.39
CA ARG A 161 -15.50 4.09 4.41
C ARG A 161 -14.28 4.40 3.55
N LEU A 162 -13.08 4.47 4.14
CA LEU A 162 -11.84 4.66 3.37
C LEU A 162 -11.59 3.50 2.39
N VAL A 163 -11.83 2.26 2.82
CA VAL A 163 -11.70 1.09 1.96
C VAL A 163 -12.67 1.16 0.79
N GLU A 164 -13.96 1.39 1.05
CA GLU A 164 -15.00 1.49 0.01
C GLU A 164 -14.68 2.56 -1.03
N GLU A 165 -14.22 3.74 -0.59
CA GLU A 165 -13.84 4.83 -1.49
C GLU A 165 -12.60 4.48 -2.33
N VAL A 166 -11.57 3.86 -1.75
CA VAL A 166 -10.39 3.42 -2.51
C VAL A 166 -10.75 2.31 -3.50
N VAL A 167 -11.60 1.35 -3.11
CA VAL A 167 -12.12 0.29 -3.99
C VAL A 167 -12.84 0.92 -5.19
N ALA A 168 -13.69 1.91 -4.95
CA ALA A 168 -14.36 2.63 -6.03
C ALA A 168 -13.37 3.34 -6.97
N VAL A 169 -12.32 3.96 -6.43
CA VAL A 169 -11.26 4.60 -7.22
C VAL A 169 -10.52 3.58 -8.08
N VAL A 170 -10.02 2.49 -7.49
CA VAL A 170 -9.16 1.55 -8.22
C VAL A 170 -9.92 0.72 -9.26
N ASN A 171 -11.24 0.60 -9.11
CA ASN A 171 -12.14 -0.08 -10.06
C ASN A 171 -12.74 0.85 -11.13
N SER A 172 -12.49 2.16 -11.07
CA SER A 172 -13.10 3.15 -11.98
C SER A 172 -12.51 3.16 -13.41
N ARG A 173 -11.57 2.27 -13.73
CA ARG A 173 -10.88 2.17 -15.02
C ARG A 173 -10.52 0.74 -15.35
#